data_AF-A0A2T0XTY2-F1
#
_entry.id   AF-A0A2T0XTY2-F1
#
_cell.length_a   1.000
_cell.length_b   1.000
_cell.length_c   1.000
_cell.angle_alpha   90.00
_cell.angle_beta   90.00
_cell.angle_gamma   90.00
#
_symmetry.space_group_name_H-M   'P 1'
#
loop_
_entity.id
_entity.type
_entity.pdbx_description
1 polymer ?
#
loop_
_entity_poly.entity_id
_entity_poly.type
_entity_poly.pdbx_seq_one_letter_code
_entity_poly.pdbx_strand_id
1 'polypeptide(L)'
;MSAMTAAAHEPSLRLSYARARLAEIDRMRQVYLASLDGLPQRDIAAAVHLSQASVHRMIVRARALGMEHESVEEVVLQRFVGQISTAQMLVRLASIESWVPRVIDPVDGVLPGDSRADLDELCEDGLISEDEVDQVLDARE
;
A
#
# COMPACT_ATOMS: atom_id res chain seq x y z
N MET A 1 -29.82 -17.75 7.67
CA MET A 1 -29.96 -16.29 7.47
C MET A 1 -28.62 -15.53 7.50
N SER A 2 -27.48 -16.15 7.85
CA SER A 2 -26.22 -15.40 8.10
C SER A 2 -25.29 -15.18 6.90
N ALA A 3 -25.27 -16.06 5.89
CA ALA A 3 -24.37 -15.90 4.73
C ALA A 3 -24.83 -14.79 3.77
N MET A 4 -26.14 -14.68 3.56
CA MET A 4 -26.76 -13.68 2.67
C MET A 4 -26.60 -12.25 3.21
N THR A 5 -26.54 -12.07 4.53
CA THR A 5 -26.31 -10.78 5.18
C THR A 5 -24.84 -10.36 5.14
N ALA A 6 -23.91 -11.30 5.28
CA ALA A 6 -22.47 -11.00 5.20
C ALA A 6 -22.07 -10.56 3.78
N ALA A 7 -22.51 -11.29 2.75
CA ALA A 7 -22.24 -10.95 1.35
C ALA A 7 -22.80 -9.57 0.95
N ALA A 8 -23.93 -9.14 1.53
CA ALA A 8 -24.50 -7.82 1.26
C ALA A 8 -23.66 -6.66 1.83
N HIS A 9 -22.94 -6.88 2.92
CA HIS A 9 -22.11 -5.86 3.57
C HIS A 9 -20.66 -5.86 3.08
N GLU A 10 -20.20 -6.97 2.51
CA GLU A 10 -18.83 -7.20 2.04
C GLU A 10 -18.27 -6.05 1.19
N PRO A 11 -18.99 -5.50 0.18
CA PRO A 11 -18.45 -4.39 -0.62
C PRO A 11 -18.22 -3.12 0.21
N SER A 12 -19.14 -2.82 1.14
CA SER A 12 -19.02 -1.64 2.01
C SER A 12 -17.88 -1.78 3.01
N LEU A 13 -17.64 -3.00 3.52
CA LEU A 13 -16.54 -3.30 4.44
C LEU A 13 -15.19 -3.21 3.74
N ARG A 14 -15.06 -3.79 2.53
CA ARG A 14 -13.86 -3.65 1.70
C ARG A 14 -13.55 -2.19 1.39
N LEU A 15 -14.56 -1.41 1.01
CA LEU A 15 -14.38 0.02 0.73
C LEU A 15 -13.90 0.79 1.98
N SER A 16 -14.46 0.48 3.15
CA SER A 16 -14.02 1.07 4.41
C SER A 16 -12.57 0.69 4.75
N TYR A 17 -12.22 -0.59 4.57
CA TYR A 17 -10.86 -1.08 4.76
C TYR A 17 -9.88 -0.38 3.83
N ALA A 18 -10.16 -0.35 2.53
CA ALA A 18 -9.29 0.26 1.53
C ALA A 18 -9.01 1.74 1.82
N ARG A 19 -10.04 2.50 2.24
CA ARG A 19 -9.88 3.90 2.66
C ARG A 19 -8.99 4.04 3.89
N ALA A 20 -9.18 3.19 4.90
CA ALA A 20 -8.37 3.21 6.11
C ALA A 20 -6.91 2.85 5.82
N ARG A 21 -6.70 1.85 4.94
CA ARG A 21 -5.37 1.39 4.53
C ARG A 21 -4.61 2.45 3.74
N LEU A 22 -5.25 3.12 2.78
CA LEU A 22 -4.68 4.28 2.07
C LEU A 22 -4.28 5.40 3.04
N ALA A 23 -5.13 5.73 4.01
CA ALA A 23 -4.80 6.74 5.01
C ALA A 23 -3.60 6.34 5.89
N GLU A 24 -3.44 5.04 6.17
CA GLU A 24 -2.27 4.52 6.87
C GLU A 24 -1.00 4.66 6.03
N ILE A 25 -1.05 4.28 4.75
CA ILE A 25 0.06 4.41 3.79
C ILE A 25 0.48 5.88 3.66
N ASP A 26 -0.47 6.79 3.42
CA ASP A 26 -0.18 8.22 3.30
C ASP A 26 0.45 8.76 4.60
N ARG A 27 -0.14 8.48 5.77
CA ARG A 27 0.43 8.92 7.05
C ARG A 27 1.86 8.43 7.24
N MET A 28 2.15 7.17 6.88
CA MET A 28 3.49 6.60 6.99
C MET A 28 4.47 7.27 6.01
N ARG A 29 4.04 7.53 4.77
CA ARG A 29 4.80 8.28 3.78
C ARG A 29 5.09 9.71 4.24
N GLN A 30 4.11 10.45 4.74
CA GLN A 30 4.31 11.83 5.21
C GLN A 30 5.33 11.89 6.36
N VAL A 31 5.24 10.96 7.31
CA VAL A 31 6.23 10.84 8.40
C VAL A 31 7.63 10.54 7.86
N TYR A 32 7.73 9.67 6.85
CA TYR A 32 8.99 9.31 6.23
C TYR A 32 9.61 10.49 5.45
N LEU A 33 8.83 11.17 4.62
CA LEU A 33 9.27 12.34 3.84
C LEU A 33 9.72 13.48 4.76
N ALA A 34 8.95 13.79 5.82
CA ALA A 34 9.36 14.79 6.81
C ALA A 34 10.72 14.44 7.45
N SER A 35 10.98 13.15 7.70
CA SER A 35 12.28 12.71 8.20
C SER A 35 13.40 12.85 7.16
N LEU A 36 13.12 12.66 5.87
CA LEU A 36 14.09 12.87 4.79
C LEU A 36 14.42 14.36 4.61
N ASP A 37 13.45 15.23 4.83
CA ASP A 37 13.61 16.69 4.84
C ASP A 37 14.37 17.21 6.07
N GLY A 38 14.78 16.32 6.98
CA GLY A 38 15.60 16.63 8.14
C GLY A 38 14.84 17.12 9.37
N LEU A 39 13.49 16.99 9.41
CA LEU A 39 12.75 17.34 10.61
C LEU A 39 13.13 16.39 11.77
N PRO A 40 13.41 16.92 12.97
CA PRO A 40 13.68 16.08 14.14
C PRO A 40 12.47 15.19 14.47
N GLN A 41 12.72 13.93 14.80
CA GLN A 41 11.65 12.97 15.14
C GLN A 41 10.75 13.44 16.29
N ARG A 42 11.30 14.22 17.23
CA ARG A 42 10.52 14.85 18.31
C ARG A 42 9.44 15.79 17.77
N ASP A 43 9.80 16.59 16.77
CA ASP A 43 8.91 17.61 16.21
C ASP A 43 7.86 16.95 15.30
N ILE A 44 8.26 15.90 14.54
CA ILE A 44 7.32 15.04 13.81
C ILE A 44 6.33 14.39 14.79
N ALA A 45 6.82 13.79 15.88
CA ALA A 45 5.99 13.12 16.88
C ALA A 45 4.96 14.07 17.51
N ALA A 46 5.36 15.31 17.80
CA ALA A 46 4.45 16.35 18.28
C ALA A 46 3.36 16.69 17.23
N ALA A 47 3.73 16.82 15.95
CA ALA A 47 2.82 17.17 14.87
C ALA A 47 1.77 16.07 14.57
N VAL A 48 2.15 14.79 14.69
CA VAL A 48 1.24 13.65 14.43
C VAL A 48 0.63 13.04 15.70
N HIS A 49 0.83 13.68 16.85
CA HIS A 49 0.33 13.22 18.17
C HIS A 49 0.74 11.78 18.51
N LEU A 50 2.01 11.42 18.25
CA LEU A 50 2.58 10.11 18.58
C LEU A 50 3.78 10.24 19.52
N SER A 51 4.24 9.11 20.06
CA SER A 51 5.54 9.06 20.73
C SER A 51 6.69 9.07 19.71
N GLN A 52 7.85 9.60 20.11
CA GLN A 52 9.06 9.55 19.27
C GLN A 52 9.45 8.11 18.91
N ALA A 53 9.26 7.14 19.82
CA ALA A 53 9.53 5.73 19.55
C ALA A 53 8.60 5.15 18.46
N SER A 54 7.33 5.57 18.44
CA SER A 54 6.40 5.19 17.38
C SER A 54 6.81 5.79 16.03
N VAL A 55 7.22 7.06 16.00
CA VAL A 55 7.74 7.71 14.78
C VAL A 55 8.99 7.02 14.27
N HIS A 56 9.93 6.67 15.17
CA HIS A 56 11.13 5.92 14.80
C HIS A 56 10.79 4.59 14.12
N ARG A 57 9.89 3.78 14.71
CA ARG A 57 9.43 2.52 14.09
C ARG A 57 8.76 2.73 12.74
N MET A 58 7.96 3.80 12.60
CA MET A 58 7.33 4.15 11.32
C MET A 58 8.38 4.49 10.25
N ILE A 59 9.40 5.27 10.57
CA ILE A 59 10.47 5.63 9.63
C ILE A 59 11.27 4.40 9.19
N VAL A 60 11.63 3.52 10.13
CA VAL A 60 12.35 2.27 9.82
C VAL A 60 11.52 1.39 8.89
N ARG A 61 10.24 1.18 9.21
CA ARG A 61 9.32 0.42 8.37
C ARG A 61 9.12 1.04 7.00
N ALA A 62 8.90 2.35 6.92
CA ALA A 62 8.70 3.07 5.66
C ALA A 62 9.92 2.96 4.74
N ARG A 63 11.13 3.01 5.32
CA ARG A 63 12.38 2.79 4.60
C ARG A 63 12.47 1.37 4.04
N ALA A 64 12.17 0.35 4.85
CA ALA A 64 12.19 -1.04 4.41
C ALA A 64 11.17 -1.30 3.29
N LEU A 65 10.00 -0.69 3.37
CA LEU A 65 8.96 -0.75 2.34
C LEU A 65 9.25 0.14 1.11
N GLY A 66 10.28 1.00 1.17
CA GLY A 66 10.62 1.89 0.06
C GLY A 66 9.53 2.91 -0.28
N MET A 67 8.92 3.52 0.74
CA MET A 67 7.78 4.45 0.59
C MET A 67 8.09 5.77 -0.13
N GLU A 68 9.33 5.96 -0.58
CA GLU A 68 9.72 7.02 -1.52
C GLU A 68 9.05 6.89 -2.90
N HIS A 69 8.54 5.70 -3.23
CA HIS A 69 7.78 5.45 -4.45
C HIS A 69 6.39 4.89 -4.12
N GLU A 70 5.48 4.94 -5.09
CA GLU A 70 4.14 4.37 -5.01
C GLU A 70 4.27 2.83 -5.07
N SER A 71 3.53 2.11 -4.21
CA SER A 71 3.51 0.64 -4.21
C SER A 71 2.34 0.10 -5.03
N VAL A 72 2.41 -1.17 -5.47
CA VAL A 72 1.29 -1.84 -6.16
C VAL A 72 0.01 -1.81 -5.33
N GLU A 73 0.10 -2.18 -4.05
CA GLU A 73 -1.01 -2.10 -3.09
C GLU A 73 -1.67 -0.71 -3.15
N GLU A 74 -0.89 0.35 -3.08
CA GLU A 74 -1.43 1.70 -3.09
C GLU A 74 -2.16 2.05 -4.39
N VAL A 75 -1.57 1.76 -5.54
CA VAL A 75 -2.20 2.07 -6.83
C VAL A 75 -3.54 1.33 -6.97
N VAL A 76 -3.58 0.06 -6.60
CA VAL A 76 -4.82 -0.75 -6.62
C VAL A 76 -5.86 -0.18 -5.65
N LEU A 77 -5.46 0.17 -4.43
CA LEU A 77 -6.37 0.77 -3.45
C LEU A 77 -6.92 2.11 -3.94
N GLN A 78 -6.09 2.98 -4.55
CA GLN A 78 -6.53 4.25 -5.13
C GLN A 78 -7.60 4.02 -6.21
N ARG A 79 -7.43 3.01 -7.07
CA ARG A 79 -8.43 2.62 -8.06
C ARG A 79 -9.70 2.11 -7.38
N PHE A 80 -9.55 1.23 -6.39
CA PHE A 80 -10.67 0.59 -5.71
C PHE A 80 -11.57 1.59 -4.98
N VAL A 81 -10.99 2.63 -4.36
CA VAL A 81 -11.76 3.69 -3.70
C VAL A 81 -12.28 4.77 -4.68
N GLY A 82 -11.97 4.65 -5.97
CA GLY A 82 -12.42 5.55 -7.03
C GLY A 82 -11.62 6.85 -7.18
N GLN A 83 -10.37 6.91 -6.68
CA GLN A 83 -9.48 8.07 -6.84
C GLN A 83 -8.82 8.11 -8.23
N ILE A 84 -8.57 6.95 -8.84
CA ILE A 84 -8.03 6.83 -10.20
C ILE A 84 -8.87 5.84 -11.03
N SER A 85 -8.83 5.99 -12.35
CA SER A 85 -9.47 5.03 -13.27
C SER A 85 -8.62 3.77 -13.46
N THR A 86 -9.24 2.68 -13.94
CA THR A 86 -8.49 1.46 -14.34
C THR A 86 -7.40 1.79 -15.36
N ALA A 87 -7.65 2.65 -16.36
CA ALA A 87 -6.61 3.04 -17.31
C ALA A 87 -5.41 3.74 -16.64
N GLN A 88 -5.67 4.59 -15.64
CA GLN A 88 -4.60 5.23 -14.85
C GLN A 88 -3.86 4.22 -13.98
N MET A 89 -4.58 3.26 -13.39
CA MET A 89 -4.00 2.15 -12.62
C MET A 89 -3.00 1.36 -13.47
N LEU A 90 -3.41 0.93 -14.68
CA LEU A 90 -2.57 0.16 -15.60
C LEU A 90 -1.28 0.93 -15.97
N VAL A 91 -1.39 2.20 -16.35
CA VAL A 91 -0.22 3.04 -16.69
C VAL A 91 0.74 3.18 -15.50
N ARG A 92 0.21 3.40 -14.30
CA ARG A 92 1.04 3.53 -13.09
C ARG A 92 1.73 2.22 -12.73
N LEU A 93 1.00 1.10 -12.72
CA LEU A 93 1.54 -0.22 -12.43
C LEU A 93 2.60 -0.66 -13.44
N ALA A 94 2.45 -0.29 -14.72
CA ALA A 94 3.45 -0.53 -15.75
C ALA A 94 4.75 0.27 -15.52
N SER A 95 4.65 1.47 -14.93
CA SER A 95 5.79 2.34 -14.64
C SER A 95 6.58 1.96 -13.38
N ILE A 96 6.08 1.04 -12.54
CA ILE A 96 6.81 0.58 -11.35
C ILE A 96 7.99 -0.28 -11.83
N GLU A 97 9.21 0.25 -11.69
CA GLU A 97 10.43 -0.33 -12.27
C GLU A 97 10.79 -1.70 -11.71
N SER A 98 10.54 -1.96 -10.42
CA SER A 98 10.81 -3.27 -9.83
C SER A 98 9.54 -3.90 -9.24
N TRP A 99 9.16 -5.05 -9.80
CA TRP A 99 8.23 -5.99 -9.18
C TRP A 99 8.94 -6.93 -8.17
N VAL A 100 10.21 -6.66 -7.87
CA VAL A 100 11.10 -7.54 -7.08
C VAL A 100 11.86 -6.69 -6.04
N PRO A 101 12.50 -7.27 -5.02
CA PRO A 101 12.14 -7.01 -3.64
C PRO A 101 13.09 -6.00 -2.98
N ARG A 102 12.56 -5.11 -2.14
CA ARG A 102 13.41 -4.20 -1.34
C ARG A 102 13.95 -4.94 -0.11
N VAL A 103 15.09 -5.59 -0.31
CA VAL A 103 16.15 -6.02 0.63
C VAL A 103 15.74 -6.47 2.05
N ILE A 104 16.08 -7.73 2.35
CA ILE A 104 16.00 -8.43 3.65
C ILE A 104 16.88 -7.74 4.71
N ASP A 105 16.32 -7.51 5.92
CA ASP A 105 17.08 -7.25 7.15
C ASP A 105 17.44 -8.58 7.85
N PRO A 106 18.71 -8.85 8.19
CA PRO A 106 19.15 -10.09 8.83
C PRO A 106 18.68 -10.29 10.29
N VAL A 107 18.07 -9.29 10.93
CA VAL A 107 17.62 -9.38 12.34
C VAL A 107 16.12 -9.68 12.46
N ASP A 108 15.28 -9.12 11.58
CA ASP A 108 13.82 -9.15 11.74
C ASP A 108 13.06 -9.96 10.66
N GLY A 109 13.76 -10.57 9.69
CA GLY A 109 13.12 -11.50 8.75
C GLY A 109 11.99 -10.88 7.94
N VAL A 110 12.28 -9.78 7.23
CA VAL A 110 11.36 -9.27 6.21
C VAL A 110 11.57 -10.10 4.95
N LEU A 111 10.59 -10.93 4.59
CA LEU A 111 10.49 -11.51 3.26
C LEU A 111 9.70 -10.53 2.39
N PRO A 112 10.34 -9.87 1.43
CA PRO A 112 9.65 -8.99 0.52
C PRO A 112 8.81 -9.79 -0.48
N GLY A 113 7.55 -9.42 -0.64
CA GLY A 113 6.68 -9.94 -1.70
C GLY A 113 7.19 -9.51 -3.07
N ASP A 114 7.07 -10.42 -4.04
CA ASP A 114 7.07 -10.04 -5.46
C ASP A 114 5.80 -9.20 -5.68
N SER A 115 5.87 -8.09 -6.40
CA SER A 115 4.68 -7.30 -6.74
C SER A 115 3.62 -8.11 -7.48
N ARG A 116 4.00 -9.24 -8.09
CA ARG A 116 3.04 -10.24 -8.57
C ARG A 116 2.29 -10.94 -7.42
N ALA A 117 2.99 -11.34 -6.35
CA ALA A 117 2.36 -11.90 -5.17
C ALA A 117 1.44 -10.88 -4.47
N ASP A 118 1.82 -9.59 -4.47
CA ASP A 118 0.95 -8.52 -3.99
C ASP A 118 -0.33 -8.41 -4.84
N LEU A 119 -0.24 -8.53 -6.18
CA LEU A 119 -1.43 -8.54 -7.05
C LEU A 119 -2.32 -9.76 -6.78
N ASP A 120 -1.72 -10.94 -6.60
CA ASP A 120 -2.45 -12.17 -6.30
C ASP A 120 -3.20 -12.03 -4.96
N GLU A 121 -2.56 -11.52 -3.91
CA GLU A 121 -3.19 -11.27 -2.60
C GLU A 121 -4.33 -10.23 -2.71
N LEU A 122 -4.12 -9.14 -3.45
CA LEU A 122 -5.15 -8.13 -3.69
C LEU A 122 -6.34 -8.68 -4.49
N CYS A 123 -6.10 -9.68 -5.36
CA CYS A 123 -7.14 -10.38 -6.10
C CYS A 123 -7.94 -11.30 -5.17
N GLU A 124 -7.25 -12.07 -4.31
CA GLU A 124 -7.88 -12.90 -3.27
C GLU A 124 -8.73 -12.08 -2.30
N ASP A 125 -8.27 -10.87 -1.95
CA ASP A 125 -8.99 -9.91 -1.11
C ASP A 125 -10.19 -9.24 -1.83
N GLY A 126 -10.30 -9.41 -3.14
CA GLY A 126 -11.35 -8.81 -3.97
C GLY A 126 -11.20 -7.29 -4.17
N LEU A 127 -9.97 -6.79 -4.13
CA LEU A 127 -9.62 -5.38 -4.35
C LEU A 127 -9.28 -5.09 -5.82
N ILE A 128 -8.87 -6.12 -6.56
CA ILE A 128 -8.71 -6.14 -8.02
C ILE A 128 -9.38 -7.41 -8.56
N SER A 129 -9.92 -7.37 -9.78
CA SER A 129 -10.51 -8.57 -10.41
C SER A 129 -9.47 -9.37 -11.20
N GLU A 130 -9.72 -10.67 -11.44
CA GLU A 130 -8.88 -11.52 -12.30
C GLU A 130 -8.63 -10.87 -13.68
N ASP A 131 -9.69 -10.37 -14.34
CA ASP A 131 -9.58 -9.66 -15.63
C ASP A 131 -8.66 -8.42 -15.56
N GLU A 132 -8.57 -7.77 -14.40
CA GLU A 132 -7.71 -6.60 -14.20
C GLU A 132 -6.28 -7.02 -13.91
N VAL A 133 -6.05 -8.12 -13.21
CA VAL A 133 -4.73 -8.73 -13.04
C VAL A 133 -4.16 -9.11 -14.41
N ASP A 134 -4.95 -9.78 -15.25
CA ASP A 134 -4.53 -10.14 -16.62
C ASP A 134 -4.16 -8.90 -17.45
N GLN A 135 -4.99 -7.84 -17.39
CA GLN A 135 -4.68 -6.57 -18.07
C GLN A 135 -3.39 -5.91 -17.56
N VAL A 136 -3.10 -6.01 -16.25
CA VAL A 136 -1.84 -5.49 -15.69
C VAL A 136 -0.65 -6.28 -16.21
N LEU A 137 -0.76 -7.61 -16.29
CA LEU A 137 0.30 -8.49 -16.79
C LEU A 137 0.55 -8.25 -18.29
N ASP A 138 -0.52 -8.16 -19.09
CA ASP A 138 -0.45 -7.88 -20.54
C ASP A 138 0.16 -6.50 -20.83
N ALA A 139 -0.16 -5.48 -20.02
CA ALA A 139 0.36 -4.14 -20.23
C ALA A 139 1.88 -3.99 -19.96
N ARG A 140 2.52 -5.02 -19.39
CA ARG A 140 3.95 -5.04 -19.08
C ARG A 140 4.81 -5.82 -20.07
N GLU A 141 4.22 -6.68 -20.91
CA GLU A 141 4.92 -7.36 -22.00
C GLU A 141 5.29 -6.40 -23.15
#